data_AF-A0A0C5BWQ4-F1
#
_entry.id   AF-A0A0C5BWQ4-F1
#
_cell.length_a   1.000
_cell.length_b   1.000
_cell.length_c   1.000
_cell.angle_alpha   90.00
_cell.angle_beta   90.00
_cell.angle_gamma   90.00
#
_symmetry.space_group_name_H-M   'P 1'
#
loop_
_entity.id
_entity.type
_entity.pdbx_description
1 polymer ?
#
loop_
_entity_poly.entity_id
_entity_poly.type
_entity_poly.pdbx_seq_one_letter_code
_entity_poly.pdbx_strand_id
1 'polypeptide(L)' 'MKIDIPIPCPTCGGKMYSVSYESSISLLKKRSWQVCKECDFERNSEEFKKSICCA' A
#
# COMPACT_ATOMS: atom_id res chain seq x y z
N MET A 1 9.89 6.40 -9.39
CA MET A 1 8.94 7.54 -9.41
C MET A 1 8.27 7.62 -8.05
N LYS A 2 8.43 8.73 -7.32
CA LYS A 2 7.73 8.98 -6.05
C LYS A 2 6.43 9.71 -6.40
N ILE A 3 5.33 8.97 -6.48
CA ILE A 3 4.01 9.56 -6.61
C ILE A 3 3.55 9.85 -5.18
N ASP A 4 3.77 11.08 -4.73
CA ASP A 4 3.32 11.63 -3.44
C ASP A 4 1.86 12.11 -3.52
N ILE A 5 1.00 11.36 -4.23
CA ILE A 5 -0.44 11.60 -4.19
C ILE A 5 -0.98 10.74 -3.05
N PRO A 6 -1.44 11.32 -1.92
CA PRO A 6 -2.09 10.55 -0.87
C PRO A 6 -3.37 9.95 -1.46
N ILE A 7 -3.36 8.65 -1.73
CA ILE A 7 -4.49 7.97 -2.34
C ILE A 7 -5.55 7.80 -1.25
N PRO A 8 -6.76 8.37 -1.42
CA PRO A 8 -7.81 8.21 -0.45
C PRO A 8 -8.24 6.74 -0.38
N CYS A 9 -8.73 6.33 0.78
CA CYS A 9 -9.30 5.01 0.95
C CYS A 9 -10.49 4.83 -0.02
N PRO A 10 -10.51 3.75 -0.84
CA PRO A 10 -11.61 3.52 -1.77
C PRO A 10 -12.94 3.23 -1.06
N THR A 11 -12.90 2.84 0.21
CA THR A 11 -14.08 2.44 0.98
C THR A 11 -14.72 3.61 1.73
N CYS A 12 -13.93 4.47 2.38
CA CYS A 12 -14.44 5.54 3.23
C CYS A 12 -13.93 6.96 2.87
N GLY A 13 -13.04 7.09 1.89
CA GLY A 13 -12.39 8.36 1.55
C GLY A 13 -11.32 8.82 2.56
N GLY A 14 -11.15 8.09 3.67
CA GLY A 14 -10.17 8.36 4.71
C GLY A 14 -8.72 8.26 4.24
N LYS A 15 -7.78 8.69 5.10
CA LYS A 15 -6.35 8.70 4.75
C LYS A 15 -5.76 7.28 4.80
N MET A 16 -5.01 6.93 3.76
CA MET A 16 -4.21 5.69 3.73
C MET A 16 -2.77 5.96 4.18
N TYR A 17 -2.19 4.98 4.87
CA TYR A 17 -0.82 5.02 5.38
C TYR A 17 -0.04 3.80 4.90
N SER A 18 1.23 4.01 4.54
CA SER A 18 2.10 2.93 4.10
C SER A 18 2.76 2.24 5.30
N VAL A 19 2.58 0.94 5.42
CA VAL A 19 3.24 0.07 6.40
C VAL A 19 4.16 -0.88 5.66
N SER A 20 5.43 -0.96 6.08
CA SER A 20 6.41 -1.89 5.50
C SER A 20 6.81 -2.91 6.54
N TYR A 21 6.66 -4.18 6.22
CA TYR A 21 7.12 -5.28 7.07
C TYR A 21 8.46 -5.76 6.54
N GLU A 22 9.50 -5.65 7.37
CA GLU A 22 10.76 -6.30 7.09
C GLU A 22 10.59 -7.80 7.25
N SER A 23 11.02 -8.56 6.25
CA SER A 23 11.09 -10.01 6.36
C SER A 23 12.26 -10.39 7.26
N SER A 24 12.01 -11.25 8.24
CA SER A 24 13.06 -11.86 9.07
C SER A 24 14.02 -12.73 8.26
N ILE A 25 13.59 -13.16 7.07
CA ILE A 25 14.39 -13.89 6.09
C ILE A 25 14.79 -12.92 4.98
N SER A 26 16.09 -12.63 4.89
CA SER A 26 16.68 -11.72 3.89
C SER A 26 16.42 -12.11 2.43
N LEU A 27 16.09 -13.39 2.20
CA LEU A 27 15.71 -13.92 0.87
C LEU A 27 14.28 -13.54 0.44
N LEU A 28 13.41 -13.20 1.39
CA LEU A 28 12.03 -12.82 1.08
C LEU A 28 11.95 -11.33 0.75
N LYS A 29 11.27 -10.98 -0.35
CA LYS A 29 11.04 -9.58 -0.73
C LYS A 29 10.29 -8.84 0.38
N LYS A 30 10.77 -7.63 0.72
CA LYS A 30 10.07 -6.71 1.62
C LYS A 30 8.65 -6.46 1.08
N ARG A 31 7.65 -6.63 1.94
CA ARG A 31 6.25 -6.38 1.59
C ARG A 31 5.82 -5.04 2.16
N SER A 32 5.16 -4.24 1.34
CA SER A 32 4.58 -2.96 1.75
C SER A 32 3.07 -2.95 1.50
N TRP A 33 2.33 -2.45 2.47
CA TRP A 33 0.88 -2.38 2.50
C TRP A 33 0.43 -0.94 2.67
N GLN A 34 -0.72 -0.60 2.12
CA GLN A 34 -1.41 0.65 2.43
C GLN A 34 -2.65 0.31 3.25
N VAL A 35 -2.76 0.92 4.43
CA VAL A 35 -3.82 0.67 5.41
C VAL A 35 -4.58 1.96 5.70
N CYS A 36 -5.90 1.89 5.73
CA CYS A 36 -6.76 2.98 6.21
C CYS A 36 -7.02 2.80 7.71
N LYS A 37 -6.80 3.84 8.50
CA LYS A 37 -7.04 3.81 9.95
C LYS A 37 -8.52 3.91 10.34
N GLU A 38 -9.38 4.33 9.42
CA GLU A 38 -10.79 4.60 9.72
C GLU A 38 -11.68 3.38 9.50
N CYS A 39 -11.34 2.53 8.55
CA CYS A 39 -12.14 1.36 8.17
C CYS A 39 -11.33 0.07 8.01
N ASP A 40 -10.07 0.07 8.48
CA ASP A 40 -9.13 -1.05 8.43
C ASP A 40 -8.92 -1.66 7.03
N PHE A 41 -9.24 -0.91 5.97
CA PHE A 41 -9.02 -1.35 4.61
C PHE A 41 -7.52 -1.46 4.34
N GLU A 42 -7.06 -2.62 3.88
CA GLU A 42 -5.67 -2.87 3.53
C GLU A 42 -5.53 -3.29 2.06
N ARG A 43 -4.44 -2.85 1.43
CA ARG A 43 -4.05 -3.35 0.09
C ARG A 43 -2.55 -3.45 -0.05
N ASN A 44 -2.11 -4.43 -0.83
CA ASN A 44 -0.70 -4.60 -1.15
C ASN A 44 -0.23 -3.48 -2.09
N SER A 45 0.81 -2.75 -1.68
CA SER A 45 1.30 -1.60 -2.45
C SER A 45 1.92 -2.00 -3.79
N GLU A 46 2.56 -3.18 -3.85
CA GLU A 46 3.23 -3.65 -5.06
C GLU A 46 2.22 -4.15 -6.10
N GLU A 47 1.18 -4.86 -5.67
CA GLU A 47 0.07 -5.23 -6.56
C GLU A 47 -0.69 -4.00 -7.04
N PHE A 48 -0.93 -3.04 -6.15
CA PHE A 48 -1.59 -1.79 -6.52
C PHE A 48 -0.76 -0.98 -7.53
N LYS A 49 0.57 -0.86 -7.35
CA LYS A 49 1.46 -0.23 -8.34
C LYS A 49 1.40 -0.94 -9.69
N LYS A 50 1.42 -2.28 -9.71
CA LYS A 50 1.25 -3.06 -10.96
C LYS A 50 -0.08 -2.75 -11.63
N SER A 51 -1.16 -2.66 -10.85
CA SER A 51 -2.50 -2.34 -11.36
C SER A 51 -2.60 -0.95 -11.99
N ILE A 52 -1.83 0.04 -11.53
CA ILE A 52 -1.83 1.39 -12.13
C ILE A 52 -0.86 1.48 -13.31
N CYS A 53 0.32 0.87 -13.22
CA CYS A 53 1.38 1.02 -14.23
C CYS A 53 1.14 0.19 -15.50
N CYS A 54 0.22 -0.77 -15.49
CA CYS A 54 -0.10 -1.62 -16.65
C CYS A 54 -1.50 -1.36 -17.22
N ALA A 55 -2.10 -0.20 -16.91
CA ALA A 55 -3.34 0.28 -17.53
C ALA A 55 -3.07 0.91 -18.91
#